data_AF-A0A7C3L133-F1
#
_entry.id   AF-A0A7C3L133-F1
#
_cell.length_a   1.000
_cell.length_b   1.000
_cell.length_c   1.000
_cell.angle_alpha   90.00
_cell.angle_beta   90.00
_cell.angle_gamma   90.00
#
_symmetry.space_group_name_H-M   'P 1'
#
loop_
_entity.id
_entity.type
_entity.pdbx_description
1 polymer ?
#
loop_
_entity_poly.entity_id
_entity_poly.type
_entity_poly.pdbx_seq_one_letter_code
_entity_poly.pdbx_strand_id
1 'polypeptide(L)'
;MFDQNIPILPEEPFKFLLKQECDRAERYSHFFSIVMVKLTESEDPSLITTAKIIRGAIRDSDIMGSLQDKHLAVILHHADAQNTDDIALRIRGRIREFAQGSSQNPMNREIRVGAACFPTHAPTIQDLLKAAQERSSEPDTDPK
;
A
#
# COMPACT_ATOMS: atom_id res chain seq x y z
N MET A 1 18.11 -15.82 -7.52
CA MET A 1 18.14 -16.24 -6.10
C MET A 1 17.38 -15.16 -5.34
N PHE A 2 16.13 -15.43 -4.95
CA PHE A 2 15.24 -14.40 -4.42
C PHE A 2 15.54 -14.16 -2.95
N ASP A 3 15.83 -12.91 -2.59
CA ASP A 3 16.11 -12.50 -1.21
C ASP A 3 14.91 -12.81 -0.30
N GLN A 4 15.16 -13.48 0.82
CA GLN A 4 14.13 -14.15 1.65
C GLN A 4 13.64 -13.34 2.85
N ASN A 5 13.99 -12.06 2.99
CA ASN A 5 13.48 -11.22 4.09
C ASN A 5 12.95 -9.88 3.59
N ILE A 6 11.75 -9.87 3.01
CA ILE A 6 10.98 -8.62 2.94
C ILE A 6 10.30 -8.45 4.30
N PRO A 7 10.67 -7.45 5.11
CA PRO A 7 10.00 -7.23 6.37
C PRO A 7 8.57 -6.74 6.09
N ILE A 8 7.61 -7.62 6.34
CA ILE A 8 6.18 -7.34 6.39
C ILE A 8 5.79 -7.41 7.85
N LEU A 9 5.48 -6.28 8.45
CA LEU A 9 5.07 -6.22 9.84
C LEU A 9 3.68 -6.84 10.03
N PRO A 10 3.45 -7.62 11.10
CA PRO A 10 2.12 -7.96 11.53
C PRO A 10 1.31 -6.69 11.85
N GLU A 11 -0.01 -6.82 11.87
CA GLU A 11 -0.96 -5.72 11.99
C GLU A 11 -0.69 -4.82 13.22
N GLU A 12 -0.53 -5.41 14.40
CA GLU A 12 -0.34 -4.64 15.64
C GLU A 12 0.94 -3.78 15.62
N PRO A 13 2.14 -4.34 15.34
CA PRO A 13 3.34 -3.54 15.13
C PRO A 13 3.20 -2.47 14.03
N PHE A 14 2.53 -2.79 12.92
CA PHE A 14 2.31 -1.84 11.84
C PHE A 14 1.44 -0.66 12.29
N LYS A 15 0.31 -0.94 12.96
CA LYS A 15 -0.59 0.09 13.51
C LYS A 15 0.10 0.94 14.56
N PHE A 16 0.96 0.33 15.38
CA PHE A 16 1.77 1.07 16.34
C PHE A 16 2.69 2.09 15.64
N LEU A 17 3.42 1.68 14.60
CA LEU A 17 4.29 2.59 13.85
C LEU A 17 3.49 3.64 13.07
N LEU A 18 2.33 3.28 12.51
CA LEU A 18 1.41 4.21 11.87
C LEU A 18 0.96 5.30 12.85
N LYS A 19 0.65 4.92 14.09
CA LYS A 19 0.32 5.89 15.14
C LYS A 19 1.48 6.82 15.44
N GLN A 20 2.69 6.27 15.59
CA GLN A 20 3.88 7.10 15.82
C GLN A 20 4.13 8.07 14.67
N GLU A 21 3.87 7.66 13.43
CA GLU A 21 4.00 8.53 12.27
C GLU A 21 3.00 9.68 12.30
N CYS A 22 1.75 9.41 12.66
CA CYS A 22 0.72 10.43 12.82
C CYS A 22 1.06 11.43 13.93
N ASP A 23 1.46 10.93 15.11
CA ASP A 23 1.88 11.79 16.23
C ASP A 23 3.08 12.69 15.82
N ARG A 24 3.97 12.17 14.97
CA ARG A 24 5.12 12.91 14.42
C ARG A 24 4.66 13.96 13.40
N ALA A 25 3.75 13.59 12.50
CA ALA A 25 3.19 14.43 11.45
C ALA A 25 2.46 15.65 12.01
N GLU A 26 1.65 15.44 13.05
CA GLU A 26 0.98 16.54 13.77
C GLU A 26 2.00 17.49 14.40
N ARG A 27 3.04 16.95 15.05
CA ARG A 27 4.03 17.76 15.76
C ARG A 27 4.90 18.60 14.84
N TYR A 28 5.31 18.04 13.70
CA TYR A 28 6.26 18.68 12.80
C TYR A 28 5.61 19.24 11.53
N SER A 29 4.28 19.19 11.44
CA SER A 29 3.50 19.67 10.28
C SER A 29 4.00 19.06 8.96
N HIS A 30 4.26 17.75 8.97
CA HIS A 30 4.68 17.02 7.77
C HIS A 30 3.58 16.08 7.28
N PHE A 31 3.65 15.72 6.00
CA PHE A 31 2.73 14.80 5.35
C PHE A 31 3.29 13.38 5.36
N PHE A 32 2.41 12.42 5.54
CA PHE A 32 2.71 11.02 5.26
C PHE A 32 1.49 10.37 4.64
N SER A 33 1.70 9.24 4.01
CA SER A 33 0.62 8.55 3.31
C SER A 33 0.59 7.08 3.62
N ILE A 34 -0.58 6.50 3.43
CA ILE A 34 -0.77 5.05 3.44
C ILE A 34 -1.23 4.60 2.06
N VAL A 35 -0.60 3.55 1.56
CA VAL A 35 -1.07 2.82 0.38
C VAL A 35 -1.56 1.46 0.85
N MET A 36 -2.75 1.07 0.44
CA MET A 36 -3.36 -0.23 0.70
C MET A 36 -3.55 -0.99 -0.60
N VAL A 37 -3.11 -2.24 -0.61
CA VAL A 37 -3.26 -3.16 -1.73
C VAL A 37 -4.10 -4.33 -1.26
N LYS A 38 -5.30 -4.46 -1.83
CA LYS A 38 -6.22 -5.56 -1.53
C LYS A 38 -5.87 -6.76 -2.38
N LEU A 39 -5.57 -7.89 -1.73
CA LEU A 39 -5.28 -9.15 -2.41
C LEU A 39 -6.59 -9.94 -2.59
N THR A 40 -6.92 -10.33 -3.82
CA THR A 40 -8.06 -11.22 -4.09
C THR A 40 -7.77 -12.65 -3.63
N GLU A 41 -8.79 -13.39 -3.22
CA GLU A 41 -8.64 -14.78 -2.77
C GLU A 41 -8.10 -15.69 -3.90
N SER A 42 -6.82 -16.05 -3.88
CA SER A 42 -6.40 -17.40 -3.52
C SER A 42 -4.88 -17.57 -3.65
N GLU A 43 -4.33 -18.23 -2.65
CA GLU A 43 -2.97 -18.75 -2.52
C GLU A 43 -1.84 -17.76 -2.15
N ASP A 44 -1.06 -18.21 -1.18
CA ASP A 44 0.16 -17.65 -0.57
C ASP A 44 1.21 -17.07 -1.56
N PRO A 45 1.34 -17.55 -2.81
CA PRO A 45 2.24 -16.93 -3.79
C PRO A 45 1.92 -15.47 -4.10
N SER A 46 0.68 -15.01 -3.84
CA SER A 46 0.25 -13.64 -4.14
C SER A 46 0.82 -12.60 -3.17
N LEU A 47 0.91 -12.88 -1.87
CA LEU A 47 1.31 -11.90 -0.86
C LEU A 47 2.79 -11.55 -0.96
N ILE A 48 3.67 -12.56 -0.94
CA ILE A 48 5.13 -12.35 -1.02
C ILE A 48 5.51 -11.74 -2.37
N THR A 49 4.87 -12.17 -3.45
CA THR A 49 5.11 -11.62 -4.79
C THR A 49 4.65 -10.17 -4.88
N THR A 50 3.47 -9.85 -4.37
CA THR A 50 2.98 -8.46 -4.32
C THR A 50 3.88 -7.60 -3.45
N ALA A 51 4.32 -8.10 -2.29
CA ALA A 51 5.28 -7.42 -1.43
C ALA A 51 6.60 -7.13 -2.12
N LYS A 52 7.13 -8.07 -2.94
CA LYS A 52 8.33 -7.86 -3.78
C LYS A 52 8.13 -6.73 -4.79
N ILE A 53 6.98 -6.74 -5.48
CA ILE A 53 6.65 -5.73 -6.48
C ILE A 53 6.56 -4.35 -5.82
N ILE A 54 5.81 -4.26 -4.70
CA ILE A 54 5.68 -3.03 -3.92
C ILE A 54 7.04 -2.56 -3.42
N ARG A 55 7.90 -3.45 -2.90
CA ARG A 55 9.24 -3.10 -2.42
C ARG A 55 10.11 -2.47 -3.50
N GLY A 56 10.05 -2.96 -4.73
CA GLY A 56 10.75 -2.32 -5.85
C GLY A 56 10.22 -0.92 -6.20
N ALA A 57 9.02 -0.56 -5.72
CA ALA A 57 8.31 0.68 -6.01
C ALA A 57 8.21 1.63 -4.81
N ILE A 58 8.89 1.36 -3.69
CA ILE A 58 8.92 2.23 -2.51
C ILE A 58 10.37 2.42 -2.02
N ARG A 59 10.61 3.33 -1.08
CA ARG A 59 11.94 3.55 -0.49
C ARG A 59 12.21 2.54 0.62
N ASP A 60 13.48 2.34 0.97
CA ASP A 60 13.88 1.46 2.09
C ASP A 60 13.34 1.94 3.44
N SER A 61 13.18 3.27 3.59
CA SER A 61 12.60 3.89 4.78
C SER A 61 11.10 3.62 4.94
N ASP A 62 10.40 3.24 3.86
CA ASP A 62 8.97 3.01 3.91
C ASP A 62 8.64 1.68 4.61
N ILE A 63 7.60 1.69 5.43
CA ILE A 63 7.25 0.55 6.28
C ILE A 63 6.12 -0.23 5.62
N MET A 64 6.31 -1.54 5.45
CA MET A 64 5.28 -2.43 4.92
C MET A 64 4.71 -3.30 6.05
N GLY A 65 3.40 -3.50 6.03
CA GLY A 65 2.72 -4.40 6.94
C GLY A 65 1.54 -5.10 6.31
N SER A 66 1.06 -6.15 6.98
CA SER A 66 -0.19 -6.82 6.67
C SER A 66 -1.29 -6.32 7.59
N LEU A 67 -2.44 -5.97 7.03
CA LEU A 67 -3.67 -5.66 7.76
C LEU A 67 -4.69 -6.80 7.55
N GLN A 68 -5.78 -6.76 8.31
CA GLN A 68 -6.92 -7.67 8.13
C GLN A 68 -7.48 -7.66 6.70
N ASP A 69 -8.30 -8.66 6.39
CA ASP A 69 -8.98 -8.80 5.11
C ASP A 69 -8.05 -8.82 3.88
N LYS A 70 -6.84 -9.38 4.06
CA LYS A 70 -5.85 -9.59 2.98
C LYS A 70 -5.33 -8.28 2.36
N HIS A 71 -5.13 -7.25 3.19
CA HIS A 71 -4.49 -6.02 2.74
C HIS A 71 -3.01 -6.02 3.06
N LEU A 72 -2.19 -5.68 2.06
CA LEU A 72 -0.85 -5.15 2.30
C LEU A 72 -0.96 -3.63 2.41
N ALA A 73 -0.31 -3.06 3.41
CA ALA A 73 -0.27 -1.63 3.64
C ALA A 73 1.17 -1.12 3.68
N VAL A 74 1.37 0.09 3.19
CA VAL A 74 2.66 0.77 3.23
C VAL A 74 2.50 2.16 3.83
N ILE A 75 3.33 2.48 4.84
CA ILE A 75 3.52 3.85 5.32
C ILE A 75 4.59 4.50 4.45
N LEU A 76 4.20 5.52 3.70
CA LEU A 76 5.08 6.34 2.88
C LEU A 76 5.48 7.60 3.67
N HIS A 77 6.75 7.67 4.03
CA HIS A 77 7.27 8.81 4.79
C HIS A 77 7.45 10.03 3.89
N HIS A 78 7.06 11.21 4.39
CA HIS A 78 7.23 12.49 3.68
C HIS A 78 6.59 12.50 2.28
N ALA A 79 5.46 11.79 2.13
CA ALA A 79 4.66 11.80 0.90
C ALA A 79 3.47 12.74 1.07
N ASP A 80 3.39 13.77 0.24
CA ASP A 80 2.20 14.61 0.08
C ASP A 80 1.17 13.93 -0.82
N ALA A 81 0.00 14.55 -0.98
CA ALA A 81 -1.10 13.98 -1.76
C ALA A 81 -0.70 13.68 -3.22
N GLN A 82 0.06 14.57 -3.87
CA GLN A 82 0.50 14.37 -5.25
C GLN A 82 1.44 13.16 -5.35
N ASN A 83 2.46 13.08 -4.50
CA ASN A 83 3.39 11.94 -4.47
C ASN A 83 2.67 10.62 -4.10
N THR A 84 1.60 10.71 -3.31
CA THR A 84 0.79 9.55 -2.93
C THR A 84 0.12 8.91 -4.14
N ASP A 85 -0.52 9.74 -4.97
CA ASP A 85 -1.22 9.27 -6.17
C ASP A 85 -0.21 8.72 -7.20
N ASP A 86 0.94 9.37 -7.36
CA ASP A 86 2.01 8.91 -8.25
C ASP A 86 2.58 7.55 -7.80
N ILE A 87 2.79 7.36 -6.49
CA ILE A 87 3.28 6.09 -5.95
C ILE A 87 2.22 4.99 -6.08
N ALA A 88 0.94 5.30 -5.81
CA ALA A 88 -0.16 4.37 -5.99
C ALA A 88 -0.29 3.92 -7.46
N LEU A 89 -0.21 4.87 -8.40
CA LEU A 89 -0.21 4.60 -9.84
C LEU A 89 0.98 3.74 -10.24
N ARG A 90 2.18 4.03 -9.72
CA ARG A 90 3.40 3.24 -9.97
C ARG A 90 3.27 1.81 -9.45
N ILE A 91 2.77 1.63 -8.22
CA ILE A 91 2.54 0.30 -7.63
C ILE A 91 1.54 -0.48 -8.50
N ARG A 92 0.42 0.15 -8.87
CA ARG A 92 -0.59 -0.44 -9.74
C ARG A 92 -0.01 -0.85 -11.09
N GLY A 93 0.75 0.03 -11.74
CA GLY A 93 1.40 -0.23 -13.03
C GLY A 93 2.30 -1.47 -12.97
N ARG A 94 3.17 -1.57 -11.96
CA ARG A 94 4.07 -2.71 -11.81
C ARG A 94 3.35 -4.02 -11.51
N ILE A 95 2.29 -3.97 -10.73
CA ILE A 95 1.45 -5.14 -10.46
C ILE A 95 0.78 -5.62 -11.76
N ARG A 96 0.23 -4.69 -12.55
CA ARG A 96 -0.40 -4.99 -13.85
C ARG A 96 0.60 -5.58 -14.86
N GLU A 97 1.80 -4.98 -14.98
CA GLU A 97 2.88 -5.49 -15.83
C GLU A 97 3.27 -6.92 -15.46
N PHE A 98 3.43 -7.20 -14.16
CA PHE A 98 3.77 -8.53 -13.68
C PHE A 98 2.68 -9.57 -13.98
N ALA A 99 1.41 -9.18 -13.85
CA ALA A 99 0.27 -10.04 -14.17
C ALA A 99 0.19 -10.36 -15.67
N GLN A 100 0.45 -9.39 -16.56
CA GLN A 100 0.41 -9.57 -18.01
C GLN A 100 1.59 -10.39 -18.56
N GLY A 101 2.78 -10.25 -17.98
CA GLY A 101 3.97 -10.99 -18.40
C GLY A 101 3.94 -12.49 -18.06
N SER A 102 2.95 -12.93 -17.28
CA SER A 102 2.87 -14.30 -16.78
C SER A 102 1.65 -15.03 -17.35
N SER A 103 1.76 -15.59 -18.57
CA SER A 103 0.69 -16.33 -19.27
C SER A 103 0.14 -17.56 -18.51
N GLN A 104 0.72 -17.93 -17.36
CA GLN A 104 0.37 -19.05 -16.50
C GLN A 104 -0.02 -18.62 -15.07
N ASN A 105 -0.07 -17.31 -14.77
CA ASN A 105 -0.27 -16.85 -13.40
C ASN A 105 -1.71 -16.35 -13.19
N PRO A 106 -2.51 -16.97 -12.30
CA PRO A 106 -3.87 -16.53 -11.97
C PRO A 106 -3.94 -15.14 -11.29
N MET A 107 -2.82 -14.43 -11.19
CA MET A 107 -2.69 -13.04 -10.73
C MET A 107 -3.30 -12.01 -11.69
N ASN A 108 -3.96 -12.44 -12.77
CA ASN A 108 -4.88 -11.62 -13.56
C ASN A 108 -6.16 -11.21 -12.78
N ARG A 109 -6.21 -11.51 -11.48
CA ARG A 109 -7.26 -11.08 -10.57
C ARG A 109 -7.01 -9.65 -10.13
N GLU A 110 -8.10 -8.90 -10.18
CA GLU A 110 -8.29 -7.49 -9.85
C GLU A 110 -7.58 -7.06 -8.55
N ILE A 111 -6.27 -6.79 -8.62
CA ILE A 111 -5.54 -6.19 -7.50
C ILE A 111 -5.94 -4.72 -7.43
N ARG A 112 -6.52 -4.33 -6.30
CA ARG A 112 -7.01 -2.97 -6.08
C ARG A 112 -6.05 -2.21 -5.17
N VAL A 113 -5.68 -1.01 -5.59
CA VAL A 113 -4.73 -0.14 -4.89
C VAL A 113 -5.45 1.13 -4.49
N GLY A 114 -5.52 1.39 -3.19
CA GLY A 114 -6.04 2.63 -2.63
C GLY A 114 -4.95 3.37 -1.87
N ALA A 115 -5.03 4.68 -1.81
CA ALA A 115 -4.07 5.48 -1.06
C ALA A 115 -4.74 6.68 -0.40
N ALA A 116 -4.23 7.09 0.75
CA ALA A 116 -4.67 8.26 1.48
C ALA A 116 -3.47 8.99 2.09
N CYS A 117 -3.61 10.30 2.26
CA CYS A 117 -2.54 11.20 2.69
C CYS A 117 -3.02 11.97 3.92
N PHE A 118 -2.21 11.99 4.96
CA PHE A 118 -2.45 12.79 6.15
C PHE A 118 -1.75 14.15 6.02
N PRO A 119 -2.41 15.26 6.40
CA PRO A 119 -3.80 15.38 6.84
C PRO A 119 -4.80 15.63 5.68
N THR A 120 -4.33 15.70 4.42
CA THR A 120 -5.11 16.16 3.26
C THR A 120 -6.39 15.37 3.01
N HIS A 121 -6.31 14.04 3.04
CA HIS A 121 -7.43 13.14 2.80
C HIS A 121 -8.18 12.79 4.10
N ALA A 122 -7.49 12.85 5.23
CA ALA A 122 -8.03 12.42 6.52
C ALA A 122 -7.26 13.06 7.69
N PRO A 123 -7.96 13.62 8.70
CA PRO A 123 -7.32 14.28 9.85
C PRO A 123 -7.02 13.33 11.01
N THR A 124 -7.38 12.04 10.92
CA THR A 124 -7.08 11.04 11.96
C THR A 124 -6.58 9.73 11.36
N ILE A 125 -5.88 8.91 12.14
CA ILE A 125 -5.40 7.58 11.72
C ILE A 125 -6.57 6.68 11.28
N GLN A 126 -7.69 6.73 11.99
CA GLN A 126 -8.87 5.92 11.68
C GLN A 126 -9.47 6.33 10.33
N ASP A 127 -9.63 7.64 10.10
CA ASP A 127 -10.12 8.17 8.84
C ASP A 127 -9.14 7.89 7.69
N LEU A 128 -7.84 7.91 7.95
CA LEU A 128 -6.80 7.65 6.96
C LEU A 128 -6.83 6.19 6.49
N LEU A 129 -6.92 5.25 7.43
CA LEU A 129 -7.08 3.82 7.14
C LEU A 129 -8.36 3.56 6.36
N LYS A 130 -9.47 4.16 6.81
CA LYS A 130 -10.78 4.03 6.15
C LYS A 130 -10.72 4.57 4.72
N ALA A 131 -10.19 5.76 4.51
CA ALA A 131 -10.08 6.38 3.18
C ALA A 131 -9.23 5.54 2.21
N ALA A 132 -8.11 4.99 2.69
CA ALA A 132 -7.27 4.11 1.86
C ALA A 132 -7.95 2.78 1.55
N GLN A 133 -8.67 2.20 2.51
CA GLN A 133 -9.42 0.95 2.33
C GLN A 133 -10.61 1.10 1.37
N GLU A 134 -11.34 2.20 1.45
CA GLU A 134 -12.44 2.53 0.53
C GLU A 134 -11.92 2.64 -0.90
N ARG A 135 -10.83 3.40 -1.09
CA ARG A 135 -10.16 3.53 -2.40
C ARG A 135 -9.55 2.23 -2.90
N SER A 136 -9.12 1.33 -2.02
CA SER A 136 -8.65 -0.01 -2.40
C SER A 136 -9.78 -1.01 -2.60
N SER A 137 -11.03 -0.59 -2.41
CA SER A 137 -12.22 -1.41 -2.64
C SER A 137 -13.00 -0.95 -3.87
N GLU A 138 -12.85 0.31 -4.28
CA GLU A 138 -13.42 0.83 -5.53
C GLU A 138 -12.82 0.13 -6.76
N PRO A 139 -13.65 -0.21 -7.77
CA PRO A 139 -13.14 -0.69 -9.05
C PRO A 139 -12.39 0.45 -9.76
N ASP A 140 -11.25 0.13 -10.38
CA ASP A 140 -10.43 1.09 -11.13
C ASP A 140 -11.33 1.84 -12.14
N THR A 141 -11.56 3.12 -11.89
CA THR A 141 -12.02 4.05 -12.93
C THR A 141 -10.75 4.62 -13.55
N ASP A 142 -10.39 4.14 -14.75
CA ASP A 142 -9.32 4.77 -15.52
C ASP A 142 -9.67 6.27 -15.68
N PRO A 143 -8.76 7.20 -15.34
CA PRO A 143 -8.96 8.59 -15.69
C PRO A 143 -9.03 8.67 -17.22
N LYS A 144 -10.16 9.19 -17.72
CA LYS A 144 -10.36 9.47 -19.15
C LYS A 144 -9.35 10.48 -19.69
#